data_AF-A0AAN9AER6-F1
#
_entry.id   AF-A0AAN9AER6-F1
#
_cell.length_a   1.000
_cell.length_b   1.000
_cell.length_c   1.000
_cell.angle_alpha   90.00
_cell.angle_beta   90.00
_cell.angle_gamma   90.00
#
_symmetry.space_group_name_H-M   'P 1'
#
loop_
_entity.id
_entity.type
_entity.pdbx_description
1 polymer ?
#
loop_
_entity_poly.entity_id
_entity_poly.type
_entity_poly.pdbx_seq_one_letter_code
_entity_poly.pdbx_strand_id
1 'polypeptide(L)'
;MSNTSYFVNISGFWCEMLGVGDFYYELGVQIVELCVATSHRNGGVISLDEVLSKLNHRRRPDNQVSGDDVVRAVKKLRILGSGMEVVATGSSQFIYSIPGELSMDHTTLLQLAEKVGHVTVSSAADDLGWTHERVSRTLDHLMRIGVAWRDNQDRPPSFWFPAFFQQCRAAD
;
A
#
# COMPACT_ATOMS: atom_id res chain seq x y z
N MET A 1 8.16 29.25 31.17
CA MET A 1 6.90 28.89 30.48
C MET A 1 7.15 27.58 29.75
N SER A 2 6.78 26.47 30.37
CA SER A 2 7.01 25.11 29.87
C SER A 2 5.87 24.70 28.94
N ASN A 3 6.20 24.44 27.68
CA ASN A 3 5.29 23.85 26.69
C ASN A 3 5.07 22.38 27.03
N THR A 4 3.88 22.05 27.54
CA THR A 4 3.43 20.66 27.65
C THR A 4 2.80 20.28 26.31
N SER A 5 3.50 19.48 25.51
CA SER A 5 2.90 18.84 24.34
C SER A 5 1.81 17.89 24.79
N TYR A 6 0.55 18.20 24.46
CA TYR A 6 -0.58 17.29 24.62
C TYR A 6 -0.44 16.15 23.61
N PHE A 7 0.24 15.07 23.98
CA PHE A 7 0.00 13.78 23.35
C PHE A 7 -1.41 13.35 23.76
N VAL A 8 -2.36 13.43 22.82
CA VAL A 8 -3.66 12.80 23.01
C VAL A 8 -3.40 11.30 23.15
N ASN A 9 -3.71 10.76 24.33
CA ASN A 9 -3.61 9.33 24.60
C ASN A 9 -4.83 8.65 23.97
N ILE A 10 -4.78 8.48 22.65
CA ILE A 10 -5.85 7.90 21.82
C ILE A 10 -6.13 6.46 22.27
N SER A 11 -5.12 5.74 22.77
CA SER A 11 -5.25 4.36 23.29
C SER A 11 -6.27 4.22 24.43
N GLY A 12 -6.43 5.23 25.30
CA GLY A 12 -7.32 5.13 26.46
C GLY A 12 -8.81 5.27 26.14
N PHE A 13 -9.17 5.97 25.06
CA PHE A 13 -10.57 6.27 24.72
C PHE A 13 -11.29 5.09 24.03
N TRP A 14 -10.56 4.24 23.29
CA TRP A 14 -11.15 3.14 22.53
C TRP A 14 -11.30 1.84 23.34
N CYS A 15 -10.40 1.60 24.31
CA CYS A 15 -10.45 0.44 25.20
C CYS A 15 -11.74 0.37 26.05
N GLU A 16 -12.30 1.51 26.46
CA GLU A 16 -13.39 1.55 27.45
C GLU A 16 -14.78 1.23 26.84
N MET A 17 -14.93 1.26 25.51
CA MET A 17 -16.27 1.27 24.87
C MET A 17 -16.74 -0.06 24.24
N LEU A 18 -15.87 -1.00 23.76
CA LEU A 18 -16.36 -1.98 22.76
C LEU A 18 -15.84 -3.43 22.74
N GLY A 19 -14.82 -3.84 23.50
CA GLY A 19 -14.41 -5.26 23.73
C GLY A 19 -13.98 -6.15 22.54
N VAL A 20 -14.55 -6.01 21.34
CA VAL A 20 -14.22 -6.74 20.09
C VAL A 20 -13.88 -5.75 18.95
N GLY A 21 -14.37 -4.51 19.02
CA GLY A 21 -13.94 -3.44 18.12
C GLY A 21 -12.48 -3.03 18.34
N ASP A 22 -12.03 -3.09 19.60
CA ASP A 22 -10.70 -2.64 20.03
C ASP A 22 -9.57 -3.32 19.27
N PHE A 23 -9.62 -4.65 19.13
CA PHE A 23 -8.60 -5.41 18.40
C PHE A 23 -8.42 -4.94 16.95
N TYR A 24 -9.50 -4.78 16.18
CA TYR A 24 -9.41 -4.37 14.78
C TYR A 24 -9.05 -2.89 14.62
N TYR A 25 -9.37 -2.04 15.59
CA TYR A 25 -8.90 -0.65 15.61
C TYR A 25 -7.43 -0.54 15.99
N GLU A 26 -6.97 -1.26 17.02
CA GLU A 26 -5.56 -1.37 17.38
C GLU A 26 -4.72 -1.92 16.23
N LEU A 27 -5.17 -3.01 15.60
CA LEU A 27 -4.55 -3.57 14.41
C LEU A 27 -4.55 -2.55 13.27
N GLY A 28 -5.65 -1.81 13.10
CA GLY A 28 -5.75 -0.72 12.14
C GLY A 28 -4.68 0.36 12.35
N VAL A 29 -4.49 0.82 13.58
CA VAL A 29 -3.45 1.81 13.93
C VAL A 29 -2.06 1.27 13.58
N GLN A 30 -1.76 0.01 13.90
CA GLN A 30 -0.48 -0.61 13.54
C GLN A 30 -0.26 -0.66 12.03
N ILE A 31 -1.30 -0.94 11.24
CA ILE A 31 -1.23 -0.93 9.77
C ILE A 31 -0.96 0.49 9.26
N VAL A 32 -1.63 1.51 9.81
CA VAL A 32 -1.41 2.92 9.46
C VAL A 32 0.03 3.33 9.76
N GLU A 33 0.53 3.04 10.95
CA GLU A 33 1.92 3.33 11.34
C GLU A 33 2.92 2.67 10.40
N LEU A 34 2.66 1.41 10.02
CA LEU A 34 3.49 0.68 9.08
C LEU A 34 3.50 1.31 7.68
N CYS A 35 2.32 1.71 7.20
CA CYS A 35 2.16 2.40 5.92
C CYS A 35 2.91 3.74 5.92
N VAL A 36 2.75 4.56 6.97
CA VAL A 36 3.47 5.82 7.13
C VAL A 36 4.99 5.59 7.18
N ALA A 37 5.45 4.60 7.95
CA ALA A 37 6.86 4.29 8.10
C ALA A 37 7.52 3.81 6.80
N THR A 38 6.76 3.15 5.90
CA THR A 38 7.28 2.60 4.64
C THR A 38 7.05 3.52 3.43
N SER A 39 6.15 4.50 3.54
CA SER A 39 5.71 5.38 2.45
C SER A 39 6.85 6.04 1.67
N HIS A 40 7.92 6.48 2.36
CA HIS A 40 9.10 7.09 1.72
C HIS A 40 9.85 6.16 0.74
N ARG A 41 9.62 4.84 0.81
CA ARG A 41 10.29 3.84 -0.05
C ARG A 41 9.38 3.28 -1.13
N ASN A 42 8.07 3.25 -0.89
CA ASN A 42 7.10 2.55 -1.73
C ASN A 42 5.91 3.41 -2.18
N GLY A 43 5.92 4.71 -1.88
CA GLY A 43 4.85 5.64 -2.24
C GLY A 43 3.53 5.38 -1.52
N GLY A 44 3.55 4.63 -0.42
CA GLY A 44 2.34 4.25 0.32
C GLY A 44 1.63 3.02 -0.24
N VAL A 45 2.30 2.21 -1.07
CA VAL A 45 1.79 0.92 -1.59
C VAL A 45 2.60 -0.21 -1.00
N ILE A 46 1.93 -1.15 -0.34
CA ILE A 46 2.58 -2.29 0.32
C ILE A 46 1.76 -3.57 0.10
N SER A 47 2.42 -4.70 -0.12
CA SER A 47 1.72 -5.98 -0.27
C SER A 47 1.15 -6.45 1.07
N LEU A 48 0.03 -7.16 1.02
CA LEU A 48 -0.60 -7.75 2.19
C LEU A 48 0.37 -8.71 2.91
N ASP A 49 1.16 -9.47 2.15
CA ASP A 49 2.16 -10.40 2.67
C ASP A 49 3.28 -9.67 3.43
N GLU A 50 3.75 -8.53 2.92
CA GLU A 50 4.75 -7.71 3.61
C GLU A 50 4.16 -7.14 4.91
N VAL A 51 2.91 -6.67 4.88
CA VAL A 51 2.20 -6.20 6.08
C VAL A 51 2.10 -7.32 7.12
N LEU A 52 1.63 -8.50 6.72
CA LEU A 52 1.52 -9.66 7.60
C LEU A 52 2.86 -10.07 8.20
N SER A 53 3.89 -10.17 7.36
CA SER A 53 5.25 -10.52 7.79
C SER A 53 5.76 -9.52 8.83
N LYS A 54 5.64 -8.21 8.57
CA LYS A 54 6.11 -7.17 9.50
C LYS A 54 5.30 -7.11 10.79
N LEU A 55 3.98 -7.29 10.73
CA LEU A 55 3.12 -7.32 11.91
C LEU A 55 3.41 -8.54 12.77
N ASN A 56 3.50 -9.73 12.16
CA ASN A 56 3.74 -10.98 12.88
C ASN A 56 5.16 -11.12 13.40
N HIS A 57 6.16 -10.49 12.76
CA HIS A 57 7.53 -10.47 13.27
C HIS A 57 7.65 -9.79 14.65
N ARG A 58 6.74 -8.86 14.97
CA ARG A 58 6.69 -8.16 16.26
C ARG A 58 5.78 -8.85 17.28
N ARG A 59 5.05 -9.89 16.88
CA ARG A 59 4.05 -10.59 17.70
C ARG A 59 4.59 -11.93 18.17
N ARG A 60 4.04 -12.41 19.29
CA ARG A 60 4.34 -13.75 19.79
C ARG A 60 3.66 -14.81 18.91
N PRO A 61 4.19 -16.05 18.83
CA PRO A 61 3.63 -17.11 17.98
C PRO A 61 2.16 -17.44 18.28
N ASP A 62 1.74 -17.28 19.52
CA ASP A 62 0.37 -17.53 20.02
C ASP A 62 -0.61 -16.38 19.73
N ASN A 63 -0.15 -15.27 19.16
CA ASN A 63 -0.95 -14.07 18.88
C ASN A 63 -0.67 -13.49 17.48
N GLN A 64 -0.48 -14.37 16.50
CA GLN A 64 -0.32 -13.96 15.10
C GLN A 64 -1.65 -13.53 14.49
N VAL A 65 -1.58 -12.57 13.57
CA VAL A 65 -2.72 -12.07 12.80
C VAL A 65 -2.75 -12.68 11.41
N SER A 66 -3.95 -12.93 10.89
CA SER A 66 -4.17 -13.47 9.54
C SER A 66 -4.38 -12.37 8.50
N GLY A 67 -4.28 -12.72 7.22
CA GLY A 67 -4.61 -11.80 6.11
C GLY A 67 -6.03 -11.26 6.20
N ASP A 68 -6.98 -12.12 6.58
CA ASP A 68 -8.37 -11.74 6.82
C ASP A 68 -8.50 -10.68 7.92
N ASP A 69 -7.69 -10.77 8.97
CA ASP A 69 -7.71 -9.80 10.06
C ASP A 69 -7.23 -8.43 9.60
N VAL A 70 -6.17 -8.40 8.79
CA VAL A 70 -5.66 -7.17 8.19
C VAL A 70 -6.71 -6.55 7.26
N VAL A 71 -7.32 -7.35 6.38
CA VAL A 71 -8.37 -6.87 5.47
C VAL A 71 -9.58 -6.32 6.25
N ARG A 72 -10.00 -6.98 7.33
CA ARG A 72 -11.07 -6.50 8.20
C ARG A 72 -10.69 -5.19 8.90
N ALA A 73 -9.47 -5.08 9.44
CA ALA A 73 -8.97 -3.87 10.07
C ALA A 73 -8.97 -2.68 9.08
N VAL A 74 -8.40 -2.85 7.88
CA VAL A 74 -8.40 -1.79 6.85
C VAL A 74 -9.82 -1.38 6.46
N LYS A 75 -10.74 -2.33 6.28
CA LYS A 75 -12.15 -2.01 6.00
C LYS A 75 -12.82 -1.21 7.12
N LYS A 76 -12.45 -1.45 8.38
CA LYS A 76 -12.96 -0.67 9.53
C LYS A 76 -12.38 0.74 9.56
N LEU A 77 -11.11 0.93 9.18
CA LEU A 77 -10.49 2.25 9.08
C LEU A 77 -11.15 3.16 8.04
N ARG A 78 -11.76 2.60 6.99
CA ARG A 78 -12.49 3.39 5.98
C ARG A 78 -13.61 4.25 6.57
N ILE A 79 -14.17 3.87 7.72
CA ILE A 79 -15.20 4.64 8.43
C ILE A 79 -14.62 5.96 8.99
N LEU A 80 -13.31 6.00 9.24
CA LEU A 80 -12.59 7.16 9.78
C LEU A 80 -12.08 8.10 8.66
N GLY A 81 -12.16 7.69 7.39
CA GLY A 81 -11.74 8.45 6.22
C GLY A 81 -11.27 7.55 5.07
N SER A 82 -11.25 8.08 3.83
CA SER A 82 -10.89 7.33 2.61
C SER A 82 -9.38 7.20 2.35
N GLY A 83 -8.54 7.29 3.38
CA GLY A 83 -7.08 7.31 3.23
C GLY A 83 -6.43 5.94 3.02
N MET A 84 -7.17 4.84 3.14
CA MET A 84 -6.64 3.49 2.98
C MET A 84 -7.60 2.54 2.27
N GLU A 85 -7.08 1.78 1.32
CA GLU A 85 -7.84 0.78 0.57
C GLU A 85 -7.04 -0.51 0.36
N VAL A 86 -7.74 -1.65 0.36
CA VAL A 86 -7.19 -2.93 -0.11
C VAL A 86 -7.62 -3.11 -1.56
N VAL A 87 -6.68 -3.14 -2.50
CA VAL A 87 -6.95 -3.45 -3.89
C VAL A 87 -6.36 -4.81 -4.21
N ALA A 88 -7.16 -5.67 -4.83
CA ALA A 88 -6.70 -6.93 -5.38
C ALA A 88 -6.07 -6.69 -6.76
N THR A 89 -4.88 -7.23 -6.94
CA THR A 89 -4.10 -7.15 -8.16
C THR A 89 -3.77 -8.59 -8.54
N GLY A 90 -4.45 -9.15 -9.55
CA GLY A 90 -4.22 -10.52 -10.00
C GLY A 90 -4.23 -11.57 -8.86
N SER A 91 -3.05 -12.08 -8.51
CA SER A 91 -2.82 -13.10 -7.48
C SER A 91 -2.49 -12.54 -6.09
N SER A 92 -2.29 -11.23 -5.93
CA SER A 92 -1.89 -10.62 -4.67
C SER A 92 -2.79 -9.45 -4.26
N GLN A 93 -2.72 -9.10 -2.99
CA GLN A 93 -3.48 -7.99 -2.43
C GLN A 93 -2.51 -6.92 -1.96
N PHE A 94 -2.84 -5.67 -2.23
CA PHE A 94 -2.04 -4.52 -1.84
C PHE A 94 -2.87 -3.56 -1.00
N ILE A 95 -2.22 -2.94 -0.03
CA ILE A 95 -2.76 -1.86 0.76
C ILE A 95 -2.20 -0.56 0.22
N TYR A 96 -3.12 0.33 -0.15
CA TYR A 96 -2.85 1.66 -0.64
C TYR A 96 -3.15 2.67 0.45
N SER A 97 -2.16 3.46 0.82
CA SER A 97 -2.22 4.47 1.89
C SER A 97 -1.85 5.86 1.36
N ILE A 98 -2.36 6.18 0.18
CA ILE A 98 -2.00 7.39 -0.57
C ILE A 98 -2.97 8.52 -0.21
N PRO A 99 -2.48 9.76 0.00
CA PRO A 99 -3.35 10.93 0.08
C PRO A 99 -4.05 11.18 -1.26
N GLY A 100 -5.34 10.88 -1.33
CA GLY A 100 -6.14 10.97 -2.55
C GLY A 100 -6.41 9.59 -3.18
N GLU A 101 -7.51 9.50 -3.91
CA GLU A 101 -7.95 8.23 -4.50
C GLU A 101 -7.11 7.89 -5.74
N LEU A 102 -6.63 6.65 -5.80
CA LEU A 102 -6.11 6.10 -7.05
C LEU A 102 -7.27 5.90 -8.01
N SER A 103 -7.29 6.68 -9.08
CA SER A 103 -8.22 6.42 -10.18
C SER A 103 -8.06 4.99 -10.73
N MET A 104 -9.10 4.50 -11.41
CA MET A 104 -9.11 3.19 -12.07
C MET A 104 -7.95 3.02 -13.07
N ASP A 105 -7.47 4.11 -13.67
CA ASP A 105 -6.35 4.06 -14.61
C ASP A 105 -5.06 3.66 -13.90
N HIS A 106 -4.83 4.19 -12.71
CA HIS A 106 -3.64 3.85 -11.94
C HIS A 106 -3.68 2.41 -11.45
N THR A 107 -4.83 1.94 -10.95
CA THR A 107 -4.98 0.56 -10.47
C THR A 107 -4.82 -0.44 -11.62
N THR A 108 -5.38 -0.16 -12.79
CA THR A 108 -5.24 -1.02 -13.98
C THR A 108 -3.79 -1.11 -14.45
N LEU A 109 -3.06 0.01 -14.43
CA LEU A 109 -1.64 0.03 -14.82
C LEU A 109 -0.78 -0.75 -13.81
N LEU A 110 -1.05 -0.60 -12.51
CA LEU A 110 -0.39 -1.39 -11.46
C LEU A 110 -0.68 -2.89 -11.61
N GLN A 111 -1.89 -3.27 -12.02
CA GLN A 111 -2.26 -4.66 -12.33
C GLN A 111 -1.51 -5.25 -13.51
N LEU A 112 -1.24 -4.45 -14.53
CA LEU A 112 -0.39 -4.89 -15.63
C LEU A 112 1.06 -5.06 -15.15
N ALA A 113 1.56 -4.08 -14.41
CA ALA A 113 2.94 -4.03 -13.96
C ALA A 113 3.30 -5.16 -12.98
N GLU A 114 2.37 -5.60 -12.13
CA GLU A 114 2.60 -6.73 -11.22
C GLU A 114 2.98 -8.01 -11.97
N LYS A 115 2.36 -8.27 -13.12
CA LYS A 115 2.61 -9.49 -13.91
C LYS A 115 3.99 -9.52 -14.56
N VAL A 116 4.51 -8.34 -14.92
CA VAL A 116 5.73 -8.18 -15.73
C VAL A 116 6.92 -7.70 -14.87
N GLY A 117 6.66 -7.15 -13.69
CA GLY A 117 7.62 -6.54 -12.77
C GLY A 117 7.98 -5.08 -13.11
N HIS A 118 7.88 -4.71 -14.39
CA HIS A 118 8.08 -3.35 -14.90
C HIS A 118 7.16 -3.09 -16.09
N VAL A 119 7.00 -1.83 -16.47
CA VAL A 119 6.25 -1.43 -17.67
C VAL A 119 7.01 -0.40 -18.48
N THR A 120 6.80 -0.40 -19.80
CA THR A 120 7.20 0.70 -20.68
C THR A 120 5.95 1.41 -21.20
N VAL A 121 6.07 2.65 -21.66
CA VAL A 121 4.92 3.38 -22.21
C VAL A 121 4.32 2.63 -23.40
N SER A 122 5.16 2.07 -24.27
CA SER A 122 4.69 1.33 -25.45
C SER A 122 4.02 0.02 -25.08
N SER A 123 4.66 -0.82 -24.25
CA SER A 123 4.08 -2.10 -23.87
C SER A 123 2.75 -1.93 -23.14
N ALA A 124 2.67 -0.96 -22.23
CA ALA A 124 1.42 -0.70 -21.51
C ALA A 124 0.33 -0.08 -22.40
N ALA A 125 0.69 0.72 -23.40
CA ALA A 125 -0.27 1.24 -24.38
C ALA A 125 -0.86 0.11 -25.22
N ASP A 126 -0.02 -0.81 -25.70
CA ASP A 126 -0.43 -1.95 -26.51
C ASP A 126 -1.28 -2.94 -25.71
N ASP A 127 -0.85 -3.32 -24.50
CA ASP A 127 -1.54 -4.32 -23.67
C ASP A 127 -2.90 -3.82 -23.15
N LEU A 128 -3.02 -2.52 -22.86
CA LEU A 128 -4.25 -1.92 -22.34
C LEU A 128 -5.14 -1.31 -23.43
N GLY A 129 -4.65 -1.22 -24.68
CA GLY A 129 -5.31 -0.49 -25.76
C GLY A 129 -5.46 1.01 -25.46
N TRP A 130 -4.51 1.60 -24.75
CA TRP A 130 -4.53 3.01 -24.35
C TRP A 130 -3.64 3.86 -25.25
N THR A 131 -3.87 5.18 -25.29
CA THR A 131 -2.95 6.09 -25.96
C THR A 131 -1.66 6.26 -25.15
N HIS A 132 -0.53 6.50 -25.83
CA HIS A 132 0.75 6.77 -25.16
C HIS A 132 0.64 7.95 -24.19
N GLU A 133 -0.14 8.99 -24.51
CA GLU A 133 -0.33 10.14 -23.63
C GLU A 133 -1.09 9.77 -22.35
N ARG A 134 -2.08 8.87 -22.43
CA ARG A 134 -2.81 8.39 -21.26
C ARG A 134 -1.88 7.62 -20.33
N VAL A 135 -1.12 6.68 -20.88
CA VAL A 135 -0.13 5.88 -20.13
C VAL A 135 0.93 6.79 -19.50
N SER A 136 1.49 7.73 -20.27
CA SER A 136 2.50 8.67 -19.78
C SER A 136 1.95 9.52 -18.63
N ARG A 137 0.72 10.04 -18.74
CA ARG A 137 0.10 10.84 -17.67
C ARG A 137 -0.09 10.03 -16.39
N THR A 138 -0.54 8.78 -16.52
CA THR A 138 -0.72 7.85 -15.39
C THR A 138 0.62 7.54 -14.72
N LEU A 139 1.66 7.23 -15.50
CA LEU A 139 3.00 6.97 -15.00
C LEU A 139 3.62 8.21 -14.33
N ASP A 140 3.47 9.40 -14.93
CA ASP A 140 3.94 10.66 -14.35
C ASP A 140 3.27 10.94 -13.01
N HIS A 141 1.98 10.65 -12.88
CA HIS A 141 1.29 10.76 -11.60
C HIS A 141 1.87 9.79 -10.56
N LEU A 142 2.00 8.50 -10.92
CA LEU A 142 2.56 7.46 -10.05
C LEU A 142 4.00 7.77 -9.61
N MET A 143 4.80 8.39 -10.48
CA MET A 143 6.14 8.88 -10.13
C MET A 143 6.08 10.03 -9.13
N ARG A 144 5.18 11.01 -9.34
CA ARG A 144 5.03 12.17 -8.44
C ARG A 144 4.64 11.78 -7.03
N ILE A 145 3.80 10.75 -6.87
CA ILE A 145 3.40 10.23 -5.57
C ILE A 145 4.39 9.19 -5.01
N GLY A 146 5.50 8.92 -5.71
CA GLY A 146 6.57 8.04 -5.25
C GLY A 146 6.30 6.54 -5.36
N VAL A 147 5.24 6.14 -6.08
CA VAL A 147 4.84 4.74 -6.29
C VAL A 147 5.64 4.09 -7.43
N ALA A 148 5.99 4.86 -8.46
CA ALA A 148 6.75 4.40 -9.61
C ALA A 148 8.13 5.04 -9.67
N TRP A 149 9.13 4.24 -10.03
CA TRP A 149 10.50 4.67 -10.29
C TRP A 149 10.79 4.51 -11.77
N ARG A 150 11.48 5.49 -12.36
CA ARG A 150 11.89 5.43 -13.75
C ARG A 150 13.34 4.98 -13.84
N ASP A 151 13.59 3.96 -14.63
CA ASP A 151 14.92 3.54 -15.02
C ASP A 151 15.25 4.07 -16.42
N ASN A 152 16.37 4.80 -16.52
CA ASN A 152 16.86 5.38 -17.77
C ASN A 152 18.04 4.58 -18.37
N GLN A 153 18.45 3.49 -17.73
CA GLN A 153 19.46 2.57 -18.29
C GLN A 153 18.88 1.76 -19.46
N ASP A 154 17.58 1.48 -19.42
CA ASP A 154 16.84 0.82 -20.50
C ASP A 154 16.49 1.77 -21.66
N ARG A 155 16.35 1.20 -22.86
CA ARG A 155 15.86 1.90 -24.06
C ARG A 155 14.79 1.05 -24.75
N PRO A 156 13.50 1.43 -24.70
CA PRO A 156 12.94 2.64 -24.07
C PRO A 156 12.99 2.59 -22.53
N PRO A 157 12.85 3.75 -21.83
CA PRO A 157 12.84 3.79 -20.36
C PRO A 157 11.76 2.89 -19.77
N SER A 158 12.13 2.14 -18.74
CA SER A 158 11.24 1.25 -17.99
C SER A 158 10.80 1.91 -16.69
N PHE A 159 9.62 1.53 -16.22
CA PHE A 159 9.03 2.02 -14.99
C PHE A 159 8.82 0.84 -14.05
N TRP A 160 9.36 0.96 -12.85
CA TRP A 160 9.41 -0.06 -11.83
C TRP A 160 8.63 0.36 -10.60
N PHE A 161 8.12 -0.62 -9.85
CA PHE A 161 7.27 -0.37 -8.69
C PHE A 161 7.86 -1.07 -7.45
N PRO A 162 8.38 -0.31 -6.47
CA PRO A 162 9.04 -0.90 -5.31
C PRO A 162 8.19 -1.88 -4.51
N ALA A 163 6.86 -1.72 -4.56
CA ALA A 163 5.91 -2.61 -3.91
C ALA A 163 6.01 -4.06 -4.39
N PHE A 164 6.51 -4.32 -5.61
CA PHE A 164 6.63 -5.66 -6.17
C PHE A 164 7.97 -6.34 -5.84
N PHE A 165 8.99 -5.59 -5.44
CA PHE A 165 10.36 -6.13 -5.28
C PHE A 165 10.51 -7.18 -4.17
N GLN A 166 9.60 -7.25 -3.21
CA GLN A 166 9.67 -8.28 -2.15
C GLN A 166 9.12 -9.64 -2.58
N GLN A 167 8.27 -9.71 -3.61
CA GLN A 167 7.83 -11.00 -4.16
C GLN A 167 9.01 -11.77 -4.78
N CYS A 168 10.03 -11.07 -5.28
CA CYS A 168 11.24 -11.71 -5.80
C CYS A 168 12.17 -12.28 -4.72
N ARG A 169 12.01 -11.90 -3.44
CA ARG A 169 12.91 -12.34 -2.35
C ARG A 169 12.48 -13.64 -1.66
N ALA A 170 11.27 -14.12 -1.95
CA ALA A 170 10.72 -15.36 -1.42
C ALA A 170 10.90 -16.57 -2.38
N ALA A 171 11.61 -16.37 -3.50
CA ALA A 171 11.89 -17.39 -4.51
C ALA A 171 13.31 -17.99 -4.45
N ASP A 172 14.06 -17.70 -3.37
CA ASP A 172 15.39 -18.27 -3.10
C ASP A 172 15.37 -19.19 -1.85
#